data_AF-A0A2E5G220-F1
#
_entry.id   AF-A0A2E5G220-F1
#
_cell.length_a   1.000
_cell.length_b   1.000
_cell.length_c   1.000
_cell.angle_alpha   90.00
_cell.angle_beta   90.00
_cell.angle_gamma   90.00
#
_symmetry.space_group_name_H-M   'P 1'
#
loop_
_entity.id
_entity.type
_entity.pdbx_description
1 polymer ?
#
loop_
_entity_poly.entity_id
_entity_poly.type
_entity_poly.pdbx_seq_one_letter_code
_entity_poly.pdbx_strand_id
1 'polypeptide(L)'
;MALTMVHSLFKPDEYQGANLNTVLSWKIKTKLLEKATANNLPWHLHVYPHFLQEGLTDTLKATLTKVHGQYPGLTGWLVYGEVQHQSMHKTAEAIKWLKDTYPDTLVYSNALPLGSPYPKKYWGFENERPVPQDGYPYEQYIRDFATIMQPDVVMFDAYPFYENGNTSNLM
;
A
#
# COMPACT_ATOMS: atom_id res chain seq x y z
N MET A 1 -3.24 -5.55 12.77
CA MET A 1 -3.83 -4.77 11.65
C MET A 1 -4.65 -5.69 10.77
N ALA A 2 -5.84 -5.28 10.32
CA ALA A 2 -6.60 -6.03 9.32
C ALA A 2 -7.21 -5.12 8.25
N LEU A 3 -7.18 -5.60 7.01
CA LEU A 3 -7.79 -4.97 5.85
C LEU A 3 -9.30 -4.91 6.02
N THR A 4 -9.86 -3.70 5.92
CA THR A 4 -11.30 -3.49 5.94
C THR A 4 -11.71 -2.68 4.72
N MET A 5 -12.43 -3.32 3.79
CA MET A 5 -12.84 -2.66 2.54
C MET A 5 -14.30 -2.19 2.53
N VAL A 6 -15.15 -2.83 3.34
CA VAL A 6 -16.61 -2.67 3.30
C VAL A 6 -17.10 -2.08 4.62
N HIS A 7 -17.34 -0.77 4.62
CA HIS A 7 -17.76 -0.03 5.81
C HIS A 7 -19.09 -0.51 6.42
N SER A 8 -20.00 -1.10 5.63
CA SER A 8 -21.27 -1.63 6.14
C SER A 8 -21.10 -2.91 6.97
N LEU A 9 -20.06 -3.68 6.69
CA LEU A 9 -19.72 -4.90 7.43
C LEU A 9 -18.75 -4.62 8.59
N PHE A 10 -18.11 -3.45 8.59
CA PHE A 10 -17.23 -3.04 9.67
C PHE A 10 -18.03 -2.69 10.93
N LYS A 11 -17.92 -3.56 11.94
CA LYS A 11 -18.49 -3.42 13.27
C LYS A 11 -17.35 -3.31 14.29
N PRO A 12 -17.07 -2.11 14.83
CA PRO A 12 -15.91 -1.87 15.70
C PRO A 12 -15.83 -2.81 16.91
N ASP A 13 -16.95 -3.06 17.60
CA ASP A 13 -16.98 -3.93 18.78
C ASP A 13 -16.60 -5.39 18.44
N GLU A 14 -17.14 -5.94 17.35
CA GLU A 14 -16.77 -7.29 16.89
C GLU A 14 -15.31 -7.35 16.43
N TYR A 15 -14.82 -6.28 15.80
CA TYR A 15 -13.43 -6.16 15.34
C TYR A 15 -12.45 -6.17 16.51
N GLN A 16 -12.71 -5.35 17.53
CA GLN A 16 -11.91 -5.30 18.76
C GLN A 16 -12.04 -6.60 19.57
N GLY A 17 -13.24 -7.17 19.65
CA GLY A 17 -13.48 -8.46 20.31
C GLY A 17 -12.73 -9.62 19.66
N ALA A 18 -12.39 -9.51 18.38
CA ALA A 18 -11.51 -10.45 17.66
C ALA A 18 -10.01 -10.13 17.84
N ASN A 19 -9.63 -9.26 18.78
CA ASN A 19 -8.26 -8.76 19.00
C ASN A 19 -7.65 -8.02 17.81
N LEU A 20 -8.48 -7.50 16.90
CA LEU A 20 -8.01 -6.64 15.82
C LEU A 20 -7.97 -5.19 16.32
N ASN A 21 -6.81 -4.55 16.16
CA ASN A 21 -6.49 -3.30 16.83
C ASN A 21 -6.07 -2.16 15.89
N THR A 22 -6.06 -2.37 14.57
CA THR A 22 -5.67 -1.33 13.60
C THR A 22 -6.34 -1.57 12.26
N VAL A 23 -7.08 -0.58 11.76
CA VAL A 23 -7.84 -0.66 10.51
C VAL A 23 -6.98 -0.26 9.32
N LEU A 24 -6.87 -1.09 8.29
CA LEU A 24 -6.33 -0.64 6.99
C LEU A 24 -7.49 -0.29 6.04
N SER A 25 -7.62 0.99 5.69
CA SER A 25 -8.60 1.48 4.72
C SER A 25 -8.04 1.40 3.30
N TRP A 26 -8.59 0.49 2.49
CA TRP A 26 -8.25 0.39 1.07
C TRP A 26 -8.95 1.51 0.28
N LYS A 27 -8.18 2.54 -0.12
CA LYS A 27 -8.65 3.84 -0.62
C LYS A 27 -9.28 4.71 0.47
N ILE A 28 -9.57 5.96 0.13
CA ILE A 28 -10.30 6.90 1.00
C ILE A 28 -11.75 6.45 1.10
N LYS A 29 -12.13 5.89 2.27
CA LYS A 29 -13.48 5.43 2.58
C LYS A 29 -13.99 6.20 3.79
N THR A 30 -14.52 7.40 3.59
CA THR A 30 -14.91 8.33 4.67
C THR A 30 -15.75 7.67 5.77
N LYS A 31 -16.79 6.91 5.42
CA LYS A 31 -17.64 6.19 6.39
C LYS A 31 -16.89 5.14 7.22
N LEU A 32 -15.81 4.54 6.68
CA LEU A 32 -14.96 3.63 7.43
C LEU A 32 -14.07 4.40 8.40
N LEU A 33 -13.50 5.52 7.94
CA LEU A 33 -12.66 6.40 8.76
C LEU A 33 -13.45 7.03 9.91
N GLU A 34 -14.67 7.50 9.64
CA GLU A 34 -15.61 8.01 10.65
C GLU A 34 -15.85 6.98 11.75
N LYS A 35 -16.10 5.71 11.38
CA LYS A 35 -16.28 4.62 12.35
C LYS A 35 -15.00 4.32 13.13
N ALA A 36 -13.85 4.28 12.47
CA ALA A 36 -12.58 4.02 13.14
C ALA A 36 -12.26 5.14 14.16
N THR A 37 -12.37 6.40 13.74
CA THR A 37 -12.22 7.59 14.60
C THR A 37 -13.19 7.56 15.78
N ALA A 38 -14.48 7.32 15.55
CA ALA A 38 -15.49 7.32 16.62
C ALA A 38 -15.25 6.25 17.69
N ASN A 39 -14.47 5.21 17.36
CA ASN A 39 -14.14 4.10 18.26
C ASN A 39 -12.66 4.12 18.70
N ASN A 40 -11.95 5.23 18.49
CA ASN A 40 -10.54 5.39 18.83
C ASN A 40 -9.64 4.27 18.27
N LEU A 41 -9.99 3.74 17.09
CA LEU A 41 -9.19 2.73 16.43
C LEU A 41 -8.10 3.42 15.58
N PRO A 42 -6.81 3.08 15.79
CA PRO A 42 -5.78 3.55 14.88
C PRO A 42 -6.04 2.97 13.49
N TRP A 43 -5.69 3.74 12.47
CA TRP A 43 -5.94 3.34 11.10
C TRP A 43 -4.78 3.71 10.18
N HIS A 44 -4.66 2.94 9.11
CA HIS A 44 -3.75 3.17 8.00
C HIS A 44 -4.56 3.48 6.73
N LEU A 45 -4.00 4.32 5.85
CA LEU A 45 -4.61 4.64 4.57
C LEU A 45 -3.82 4.09 3.39
N HIS A 46 -4.51 3.41 2.48
CA HIS A 46 -3.95 3.11 1.16
C HIS A 46 -4.08 4.29 0.20
N VAL A 47 -2.94 4.88 -0.17
CA VAL A 47 -2.82 5.86 -1.26
C VAL A 47 -2.81 5.09 -2.57
N TYR A 48 -3.97 5.05 -3.22
CA TYR A 48 -4.24 4.18 -4.36
C TYR A 48 -3.41 4.56 -5.60
N PRO A 49 -2.90 3.59 -6.40
CA PRO A 49 -2.03 3.85 -7.55
C PRO A 49 -2.60 4.82 -8.58
N HIS A 50 -3.92 4.82 -8.78
CA HIS A 50 -4.57 5.71 -9.74
C HIS A 50 -4.36 7.19 -9.40
N PHE A 51 -4.19 7.52 -8.12
CA PHE A 51 -3.87 8.89 -7.70
C PHE A 51 -2.42 9.29 -7.99
N LEU A 52 -1.54 8.33 -8.28
CA LEU A 52 -0.11 8.54 -8.52
C LEU A 52 0.28 8.37 -9.99
N GLN A 53 -0.69 8.18 -10.91
CA GLN A 53 -0.40 8.06 -12.35
C GLN A 53 0.36 9.28 -12.88
N GLU A 54 -0.07 10.47 -12.45
CA GLU A 54 0.54 11.76 -12.76
C GLU A 54 1.65 12.16 -11.76
N GLY A 55 2.02 11.26 -10.83
CA GLY A 55 2.93 11.56 -9.72
C GLY A 55 2.24 12.24 -8.53
N LEU A 56 3.03 12.83 -7.64
CA LEU A 56 2.54 13.52 -6.45
C LEU A 56 2.06 14.94 -6.80
N THR A 57 0.81 15.06 -7.23
CA THR A 57 0.19 16.36 -7.57
C THR A 57 -0.23 17.17 -6.33
N ASP A 58 -0.38 18.47 -6.46
CA ASP A 58 -0.86 19.32 -5.35
C ASP A 58 -2.31 19.00 -4.96
N THR A 59 -3.14 18.56 -5.91
CA THR A 59 -4.49 18.06 -5.63
C THR A 59 -4.45 16.82 -4.74
N LEU A 60 -3.52 15.89 -4.98
CA LEU A 60 -3.34 14.73 -4.13
C LEU A 60 -2.86 15.15 -2.74
N LYS A 61 -1.84 16.01 -2.63
CA LYS A 61 -1.36 16.53 -1.34
C LYS A 61 -2.49 17.17 -0.54
N ALA A 62 -3.27 18.06 -1.16
CA ALA A 62 -4.41 18.71 -0.52
C ALA A 62 -5.47 17.71 -0.03
N THR A 63 -5.72 16.66 -0.82
CA THR A 63 -6.65 15.58 -0.44
C THR A 63 -6.15 14.81 0.77
N LEU A 64 -4.87 14.41 0.79
CA LEU A 64 -4.27 13.66 1.90
C LEU A 64 -4.21 14.52 3.18
N THR A 65 -3.84 15.80 3.05
CA THR A 65 -3.88 16.77 4.15
C THR A 65 -5.28 16.93 4.72
N LYS A 66 -6.30 17.05 3.87
CA LYS A 66 -7.69 17.15 4.31
C LYS A 66 -8.13 15.89 5.06
N VAL A 67 -7.82 14.70 4.53
CA VAL A 67 -8.18 13.42 5.15
C VAL A 67 -7.51 13.26 6.51
N HIS A 68 -6.21 13.56 6.61
CA HIS A 68 -5.47 13.51 7.88
C HIS A 68 -6.06 14.48 8.92
N GLY A 69 -6.38 15.71 8.52
CA GLY A 69 -6.94 16.72 9.43
C GLY A 69 -8.39 16.44 9.85
N GLN A 70 -9.17 15.74 9.01
CA GLN A 70 -10.58 15.46 9.28
C GLN A 70 -10.80 14.23 10.16
N TYR A 71 -9.90 13.25 10.11
CA TYR A 71 -10.06 11.97 10.79
C TYR A 71 -8.84 11.67 11.69
N PRO A 72 -8.90 11.92 13.00
CA PRO A 72 -7.80 11.55 13.89
C PRO A 72 -7.63 10.02 13.98
N GLY A 73 -6.42 9.59 14.35
CA GLY A 73 -6.05 8.18 14.51
C GLY A 73 -5.22 7.58 13.36
N LEU A 74 -4.84 8.37 12.36
CA LEU A 74 -3.96 7.89 11.30
C LEU A 74 -2.57 7.58 11.87
N THR A 75 -2.11 6.36 11.68
CA THR A 75 -0.79 5.89 12.17
C THR A 75 0.10 5.37 11.05
N GLY A 76 -0.43 5.24 9.82
CA GLY A 76 0.41 4.87 8.69
C GLY A 76 -0.22 5.03 7.30
N TRP A 77 0.65 5.19 6.30
CA TRP A 77 0.32 5.34 4.90
C TRP A 77 0.88 4.15 4.13
N LEU A 78 0.00 3.38 3.49
CA LEU A 78 0.38 2.41 2.47
C LEU A 78 0.36 3.12 1.12
N VAL A 79 1.53 3.40 0.54
CA VAL A 79 1.67 4.12 -0.72
C VAL A 79 1.85 3.12 -1.86
N TYR A 80 0.88 3.07 -2.78
CA TYR A 80 0.91 2.21 -3.98
C TYR A 80 1.10 0.72 -3.64
N GLY A 81 0.06 -0.11 -3.86
CA GLY A 81 0.20 -1.56 -3.66
C GLY A 81 0.74 -2.25 -4.92
N GLU A 82 1.62 -3.24 -4.76
CA GLU A 82 2.21 -4.04 -5.84
C GLU A 82 2.94 -3.19 -6.89
N VAL A 83 3.84 -2.30 -6.43
CA VAL A 83 4.53 -1.33 -7.30
C VAL A 83 5.44 -2.03 -8.30
N GLN A 84 5.33 -1.66 -9.58
CA GLN A 84 6.27 -2.09 -10.62
C GLN A 84 7.49 -1.16 -10.66
N HIS A 85 8.65 -1.64 -11.12
CA HIS A 85 9.88 -0.84 -11.17
C HIS A 85 9.69 0.52 -11.87
N GLN A 86 9.00 0.57 -13.01
CA GLN A 86 8.70 1.80 -13.73
C GLN A 86 7.98 2.88 -12.89
N SER A 87 7.22 2.47 -11.87
CA SER A 87 6.48 3.37 -10.97
C SER A 87 7.22 3.70 -9.66
N MET A 88 8.37 3.08 -9.38
CA MET A 88 9.06 3.23 -8.09
C MET A 88 9.48 4.66 -7.81
N HIS A 89 10.04 5.38 -8.78
CA HIS A 89 10.49 6.77 -8.56
C HIS A 89 9.32 7.72 -8.24
N LYS A 90 8.20 7.63 -8.98
CA LYS A 90 6.99 8.40 -8.67
C LYS A 90 6.45 8.07 -7.28
N THR A 91 6.52 6.80 -6.89
CA THR A 91 6.09 6.35 -5.57
C THR A 91 7.04 6.85 -4.47
N ALA A 92 8.35 6.89 -4.74
CA ALA A 92 9.38 7.41 -3.83
C ALA A 92 9.15 8.90 -3.51
N GLU A 93 8.76 9.71 -4.49
CA GLU A 93 8.40 11.12 -4.28
C GLU A 93 7.24 11.27 -3.27
N ALA A 94 6.20 10.44 -3.43
CA ALA A 94 5.06 10.42 -2.50
C ALA A 94 5.46 9.93 -1.10
N ILE A 95 6.26 8.87 -1.00
CA ILE A 95 6.77 8.35 0.27
C ILE A 95 7.59 9.42 0.99
N LYS A 96 8.55 10.03 0.29
CA LYS A 96 9.39 11.09 0.86
C LYS A 96 8.54 12.25 1.39
N TRP A 97 7.61 12.75 0.58
CA TRP A 97 6.75 13.86 0.99
C TRP A 97 5.91 13.51 2.22
N LEU A 98 5.34 12.30 2.28
CA LEU A 98 4.57 11.86 3.44
C LEU A 98 5.43 11.75 4.70
N LYS A 99 6.65 11.23 4.60
CA LYS A 99 7.60 11.14 5.73
C LYS A 99 8.00 12.53 6.23
N ASP A 100 8.26 13.46 5.31
CA ASP A 100 8.61 14.84 5.65
C ASP A 100 7.41 15.58 6.29
N THR A 101 6.18 15.32 5.82
CA THR A 101 4.96 16.04 6.24
C THR A 101 4.36 15.47 7.52
N TYR A 102 4.46 14.14 7.71
CA TYR A 102 3.86 13.40 8.82
C TYR A 102 4.91 12.46 9.45
N PRO A 103 5.94 13.02 10.10
CA PRO A 103 7.09 12.25 10.59
C PRO A 103 6.73 11.22 11.67
N ASP A 104 5.59 11.38 12.34
CA ASP A 104 5.11 10.45 13.38
C ASP A 104 4.27 9.29 12.82
N THR A 105 4.15 9.17 11.49
CA THR A 105 3.39 8.10 10.83
C THR A 105 4.31 7.11 10.12
N LEU A 106 3.92 5.84 10.07
CA LEU A 106 4.62 4.85 9.25
C LEU A 106 4.31 5.08 7.76
N VAL A 107 5.30 5.17 6.89
CA VAL A 107 5.10 5.28 5.44
C VAL A 107 5.73 4.06 4.77
N TYR A 108 4.88 3.22 4.20
CA TYR A 108 5.30 1.93 3.65
C TYR A 108 4.63 1.65 2.31
N SER A 109 5.11 0.62 1.62
CA SER A 109 4.55 0.17 0.36
C SER A 109 4.56 -1.34 0.30
N ASN A 110 3.68 -1.92 -0.53
CA ASN A 110 3.54 -3.35 -0.70
C ASN A 110 4.23 -3.77 -2.01
N ALA A 111 5.27 -4.57 -1.91
CA ALA A 111 5.95 -5.16 -3.05
C ALA A 111 5.09 -6.25 -3.69
N LEU A 112 5.33 -6.50 -4.99
CA LEU A 112 4.78 -7.64 -5.68
C LEU A 112 5.21 -8.95 -4.98
N PRO A 113 4.34 -9.97 -4.94
CA PRO A 113 4.72 -11.27 -4.40
C PRO A 113 5.77 -11.97 -5.27
N LEU A 114 6.58 -12.83 -4.65
CA LEU A 114 7.43 -13.78 -5.36
C LEU A 114 6.56 -14.72 -6.22
N GLY A 115 7.09 -15.22 -7.34
CA GLY A 115 6.39 -16.17 -8.20
C GLY A 115 5.34 -15.53 -9.10
N SER A 116 5.36 -14.19 -9.25
CA SER A 116 4.57 -13.52 -10.26
C SER A 116 4.87 -14.15 -11.64
N PRO A 117 3.87 -14.64 -12.38
CA PRO A 117 4.06 -15.46 -13.59
C PRO A 117 4.72 -14.70 -14.75
N TYR A 118 4.95 -13.40 -14.58
CA TYR A 118 5.63 -12.55 -15.54
C TYR A 118 6.78 -11.85 -14.82
N PRO A 119 8.06 -12.20 -15.10
CA PRO A 119 9.22 -11.37 -14.73
C PRO A 119 9.03 -9.93 -15.23
N LYS A 120 8.31 -9.77 -16.35
CA LYS A 120 7.84 -8.48 -16.87
C LYS A 120 6.98 -7.70 -15.86
N LYS A 121 6.20 -8.35 -14.98
CA LYS A 121 5.37 -7.65 -13.98
C LYS A 121 6.22 -6.91 -12.95
N TYR A 122 7.41 -7.42 -12.60
CA TYR A 122 8.33 -6.70 -11.69
C TYR A 122 8.90 -5.45 -12.34
N TRP A 123 9.21 -5.51 -13.63
CA TRP A 123 9.72 -4.35 -14.39
C TRP A 123 8.61 -3.32 -14.67
N GLY A 124 7.47 -3.79 -15.16
CA GLY A 124 6.38 -2.99 -15.72
C GLY A 124 6.06 -3.42 -17.15
N PHE A 125 4.92 -2.98 -17.68
CA PHE A 125 4.47 -3.40 -19.01
C PHE A 125 5.39 -2.83 -20.12
N GLU A 126 5.66 -3.63 -21.15
CA GLU A 126 6.64 -3.33 -22.22
C GLU A 126 6.28 -2.11 -23.07
N ASN A 127 5.01 -1.73 -23.09
CA ASN A 127 4.51 -0.56 -23.82
C ASN A 127 5.08 0.76 -23.27
N GLU A 128 5.66 0.77 -22.07
CA GLU A 128 6.30 1.96 -21.49
C GLU A 128 7.84 1.94 -21.61
N ARG A 129 8.48 0.78 -21.36
CA ARG A 129 9.93 0.57 -21.55
C ARG A 129 10.24 -0.91 -21.82
N PRO A 130 11.23 -1.23 -22.68
CA PRO A 130 11.67 -2.61 -22.87
C PRO A 130 12.20 -3.19 -21.55
N VAL A 131 11.89 -4.46 -21.30
CA VAL A 131 12.50 -5.23 -20.19
C VAL A 131 13.99 -5.42 -20.51
N PRO A 132 14.90 -5.34 -19.52
CA PRO A 132 16.32 -5.63 -19.74
C PRO A 132 16.52 -6.99 -20.41
N GLN A 133 17.52 -7.10 -21.29
CA GLN A 133 17.78 -8.31 -22.08
C GLN A 133 18.02 -9.54 -21.21
N ASP A 134 18.68 -9.36 -20.05
CA ASP A 134 18.98 -10.42 -19.08
C ASP A 134 17.81 -10.68 -18.10
N GLY A 135 16.66 -10.04 -18.33
CA GLY A 135 15.50 -10.10 -17.45
C GLY A 135 15.59 -9.16 -16.25
N TYR A 136 14.64 -9.31 -15.34
CA TYR A 136 14.54 -8.52 -14.12
C TYR A 136 14.07 -9.42 -12.97
N PRO A 137 15.00 -10.09 -12.26
CA PRO A 137 14.67 -11.10 -11.27
C PRO A 137 14.10 -10.49 -9.99
N TYR A 138 13.43 -11.32 -9.18
CA TYR A 138 12.74 -10.87 -7.97
C TYR A 138 13.68 -10.24 -6.93
N GLU A 139 14.88 -10.79 -6.78
CA GLU A 139 15.89 -10.31 -5.84
C GLU A 139 16.36 -8.90 -6.22
N GLN A 140 16.51 -8.65 -7.51
CA GLN A 140 16.81 -7.31 -8.02
C GLN A 140 15.63 -6.37 -7.79
N TYR A 141 14.41 -6.82 -8.10
CA TYR A 141 13.19 -6.06 -7.85
C TYR A 141 13.03 -5.64 -6.38
N ILE A 142 13.22 -6.55 -5.42
CA ILE A 142 13.11 -6.22 -3.99
C ILE A 142 14.22 -5.28 -3.53
N ARG A 143 15.44 -5.44 -4.05
CA ARG A 143 16.54 -4.50 -3.78
C ARG A 143 16.19 -3.11 -4.29
N ASP A 144 15.73 -2.99 -5.53
CA ASP A 144 15.36 -1.72 -6.13
C ASP A 144 14.15 -1.10 -5.43
N PHE A 145 13.15 -1.91 -5.07
CA PHE A 145 12.00 -1.48 -4.26
C PHE A 145 12.47 -0.84 -2.94
N ALA A 146 13.34 -1.50 -2.18
CA ALA A 146 13.83 -0.97 -0.91
C ALA A 146 14.71 0.28 -1.08
N THR A 147 15.58 0.30 -2.10
CA THR A 147 16.59 1.35 -2.29
C THR A 147 16.09 2.59 -3.01
N ILE A 148 15.20 2.43 -4.00
CA ILE A 148 14.60 3.53 -4.76
C ILE A 148 13.48 4.17 -3.95
N MET A 149 12.58 3.36 -3.37
CA MET A 149 11.39 3.89 -2.69
C MET A 149 11.63 4.28 -1.23
N GLN A 150 12.60 3.63 -0.57
CA GLN A 150 12.98 3.88 0.83
C GLN A 150 11.80 3.97 1.82
N PRO A 151 10.85 3.01 1.78
CA PRO A 151 9.77 2.96 2.77
C PRO A 151 10.33 2.66 4.17
N ASP A 152 9.58 2.99 5.22
CA ASP A 152 9.93 2.61 6.60
C ASP A 152 9.84 1.11 6.81
N VAL A 153 8.93 0.45 6.08
CA VAL A 153 8.71 -1.00 6.11
C VAL A 153 8.56 -1.51 4.68
N VAL A 154 9.26 -2.59 4.36
CA VAL A 154 8.99 -3.38 3.15
C VAL A 154 7.90 -4.39 3.49
N MET A 155 6.71 -4.20 2.91
CA MET A 155 5.60 -5.16 2.99
C MET A 155 5.57 -5.97 1.69
N PHE A 156 5.15 -7.23 1.78
CA PHE A 156 4.82 -8.05 0.61
C PHE A 156 3.63 -8.95 0.96
N ASP A 157 2.85 -9.31 -0.06
CA ASP A 157 1.77 -10.27 0.12
C ASP A 157 2.30 -11.71 0.10
N ALA A 158 1.83 -12.51 1.04
CA ALA A 158 1.97 -13.96 1.03
C ALA A 158 0.59 -14.55 0.72
N TYR A 159 0.44 -15.18 -0.44
CA TYR A 159 -0.79 -15.83 -0.87
C TYR A 159 -0.67 -17.34 -0.67
N PRO A 160 -0.99 -17.91 0.50
CA PRO A 160 -0.84 -19.35 0.76
C PRO A 160 -1.67 -20.25 -0.13
N PHE A 161 -2.85 -19.79 -0.56
CA PHE A 161 -3.81 -20.63 -1.26
C PHE A 161 -3.92 -20.25 -2.74
N TYR A 162 -4.01 -21.26 -3.60
CA TYR A 162 -4.53 -21.13 -4.95
C TYR A 162 -6.07 -21.00 -4.93
N GLU A 163 -6.65 -20.61 -6.06
CA GLU A 163 -8.11 -20.51 -6.23
C GLU A 163 -8.84 -21.83 -5.93
N ASN A 164 -8.18 -22.97 -6.12
CA ASN A 164 -8.71 -24.30 -5.81
C ASN A 164 -8.48 -24.74 -4.34
N GLY A 165 -7.93 -23.87 -3.49
CA GLY A 165 -7.64 -24.16 -2.08
C GLY A 165 -6.32 -24.91 -1.83
N ASN A 166 -5.55 -25.24 -2.87
CA ASN A 166 -4.22 -25.84 -2.70
C ASN A 166 -3.26 -24.85 -2.01
N THR A 167 -2.43 -25.32 -1.09
CA THR A 167 -1.51 -24.52 -0.26
C THR A 167 -0.07 -24.45 -0.77
N SER A 168 0.24 -25.04 -1.93
CA SER A 168 1.61 -25.09 -2.45
C SER A 168 2.14 -23.77 -3.02
N ASN A 169 1.45 -22.65 -2.82
CA ASN A 169 1.80 -21.34 -3.41
C ASN A 169 2.90 -20.58 -2.63
N LEU A 170 3.38 -21.14 -1.51
CA LEU A 170 4.47 -20.60 -0.69
C LEU A 170 5.76 -21.44 -0.74
N MET A 171 5.85 -22.39 -1.68
CA MET A 171 7.02 -23.26 -1.88
C MET A 171 7.72 -22.97 -3.20
#